data_AF-A0A9C9KWJ3-F1
#
_entry.id   AF-A0A9C9KWJ3-F1
#
_cell.length_a   1.000
_cell.length_b   1.000
_cell.length_c   1.000
_cell.angle_alpha   90.00
_cell.angle_beta   90.00
_cell.angle_gamma   90.00
#
_symmetry.space_group_name_H-M   'P 1'
#
loop_
_entity.id
_entity.type
_entity.pdbx_description
1 polymer ?
#
loop_
_entity_poly.entity_id
_entity_poly.type
_entity_poly.pdbx_seq_one_letter_code
_entity_poly.pdbx_strand_id
1 'polypeptide(L)'
;MFKNREKIMARVAEMPPGEKSPTDRYWCLTCKMLFSMEEPVCPYMPKICINTPIPVEQGGPESTICLEKIGLFYPKIPQKIMSYLASGEPEEIARQWVNVYLDFLEQWRFAYRHEPLQAIKSFIISIAGSETGQRVRPDRLTMVLTDLGKVWEDEEKFFKILAPALTLLKNALSFDRKIELDSLDILGDMETGKYFCPMCSKFFEFSTRKDSITCPLMAQKCMAVPTAIDKIKYDLGHLVRVYHYTPDIYRRFITVLSPQPGAVDYLRKILTDEWRFAVEDSLLAELCDLLGLKN
;
A
#
# COMPACT_ATOMS: atom_id res chain seq x y z
N MET A 1 -1.47 18.64 20.93
CA MET A 1 -1.00 19.64 19.93
C MET A 1 0.42 20.08 20.33
N PHE A 2 1.34 20.28 19.38
CA PHE A 2 2.73 20.65 19.69
C PHE A 2 2.82 22.03 20.34
N LYS A 3 3.50 22.16 21.50
CA LYS A 3 3.65 23.45 22.22
C LYS A 3 4.36 24.54 21.40
N ASN A 4 5.20 24.15 20.42
CA ASN A 4 5.96 25.05 19.55
C ASN A 4 5.42 25.10 18.11
N ARG A 5 4.13 24.83 17.89
CA ARG A 5 3.53 24.72 16.55
C ARG A 5 3.83 25.92 15.65
N GLU A 6 3.66 27.14 16.16
CA GLU A 6 3.87 28.37 15.38
C GLU A 6 5.32 28.53 14.94
N LYS A 7 6.28 28.25 15.83
CA LYS A 7 7.71 28.27 15.51
C LYS A 7 8.07 27.25 14.44
N ILE A 8 7.47 26.05 14.50
CA ILE A 8 7.68 25.02 13.48
C ILE A 8 7.12 25.47 12.13
N MET A 9 5.90 26.03 12.12
CA MET A 9 5.27 26.51 10.89
C MET A 9 6.05 27.65 10.24
N ALA A 10 6.52 28.62 11.03
CA ALA A 10 7.39 29.68 10.55
C ALA A 10 8.69 29.11 9.96
N ARG A 11 9.33 28.18 10.68
CA ARG A 11 10.57 27.58 10.21
C ARG A 11 10.41 26.77 8.93
N VAL A 12 9.30 26.02 8.79
CA VAL A 12 8.98 25.25 7.57
C VAL A 12 8.74 26.20 6.38
N ALA A 13 8.05 27.33 6.60
CA ALA A 13 7.80 28.31 5.55
C ALA A 13 9.08 28.99 5.02
N GLU A 14 10.13 29.07 5.85
CA GLU A 14 11.45 29.61 5.49
C GLU A 14 12.38 28.58 4.84
N MET A 15 12.01 27.29 4.79
CA MET A 15 12.90 26.27 4.23
C MET A 15 13.01 26.44 2.71
N PRO A 16 14.17 26.09 2.12
CA PRO A 16 14.31 26.08 0.66
C PRO A 16 13.23 25.22 0.01
N PRO A 17 12.70 25.64 -1.16
CA PRO A 17 11.72 24.85 -1.87
C PRO A 17 12.35 23.53 -2.34
N GLY A 18 11.50 22.52 -2.54
CA GLY A 18 11.91 21.31 -3.23
C GLY A 18 12.08 21.49 -4.73
N GLU A 19 12.69 20.49 -5.36
CA GLU A 19 12.77 20.43 -6.81
C GLU A 19 11.54 19.73 -7.39
N LYS A 20 11.07 20.21 -8.54
CA LYS A 20 9.94 19.60 -9.24
C LYS A 20 10.37 18.33 -9.98
N SER A 21 9.57 17.28 -9.88
CA SER A 21 9.69 16.07 -10.70
C SER A 21 9.02 16.30 -12.05
N PRO A 22 9.66 15.96 -13.18
CA PRO A 22 9.02 15.97 -14.49
C PRO A 22 7.98 14.86 -14.68
N THR A 23 7.90 13.88 -13.77
CA THR A 23 6.93 12.77 -13.83
C THR A 23 5.92 12.80 -12.70
N ASP A 24 5.92 13.85 -11.88
CA ASP A 24 5.09 13.99 -10.67
C ASP A 24 5.30 12.86 -9.64
N ARG A 25 6.45 12.18 -9.69
CA ARG A 25 6.79 11.05 -8.80
C ARG A 25 7.80 11.48 -7.76
N TYR A 26 7.38 11.35 -6.52
CA TYR A 26 8.20 11.72 -5.37
C TYR A 26 8.23 10.61 -4.34
N TRP A 27 9.28 10.59 -3.54
CA TRP A 27 9.33 9.78 -2.33
C TRP A 27 9.95 10.56 -1.18
N CYS A 28 9.68 10.16 0.06
CA CYS A 28 10.24 10.81 1.23
C CYS A 28 11.21 9.89 1.96
N LEU A 29 12.44 10.34 2.11
CA LEU A 29 13.50 9.62 2.81
C LEU A 29 13.15 9.32 4.28
N THR A 30 12.39 10.20 4.95
CA THR A 30 12.06 10.04 6.37
C THR A 30 10.96 9.01 6.60
N CYS A 31 9.81 9.13 5.91
CA CYS A 31 8.70 8.19 6.12
C CYS A 31 8.73 6.99 5.18
N LYS A 32 9.62 6.99 4.17
CA LYS A 32 9.70 5.98 3.11
C LYS A 32 8.34 5.82 2.41
N MET A 33 7.66 6.93 2.16
CA MET A 33 6.40 6.96 1.44
C MET A 33 6.64 7.46 0.02
N LEU A 34 5.83 6.96 -0.90
CA LEU A 34 5.81 7.35 -2.30
C LEU A 34 4.58 8.25 -2.55
N PHE A 35 4.70 9.21 -3.45
CA PHE A 35 3.64 10.15 -3.78
C PHE A 35 3.57 10.43 -5.28
N SER A 36 2.36 10.43 -5.83
CA SER A 36 2.03 11.02 -7.13
C SER A 36 1.44 12.41 -6.89
N MET A 37 2.16 13.49 -7.20
CA MET A 37 1.74 14.87 -6.92
C MET A 37 2.53 15.87 -7.75
N GLU A 38 1.99 17.05 -8.01
CA GLU A 38 2.64 18.06 -8.86
C GLU A 38 3.76 18.82 -8.14
N GLU A 39 3.57 19.09 -6.84
CA GLU A 39 4.46 19.95 -6.06
C GLU A 39 5.29 19.15 -5.04
N PRO A 40 6.55 19.53 -4.80
CA PRO A 40 7.44 18.86 -3.84
C PRO A 40 7.13 19.26 -2.40
N VAL A 41 5.87 19.11 -1.99
CA VAL A 41 5.38 19.43 -0.65
C VAL A 41 4.65 18.21 -0.10
N CYS A 42 4.92 17.84 1.15
CA CYS A 42 4.25 16.70 1.77
C CYS A 42 2.71 16.92 1.73
N PRO A 43 1.94 16.03 1.07
CA PRO A 43 0.53 16.27 0.85
C PRO A 43 -0.30 16.10 2.13
N TYR A 44 0.27 15.48 3.16
CA TYR A 44 -0.43 15.16 4.40
C TYR A 44 -0.11 16.11 5.56
N MET A 45 1.08 16.70 5.58
CA MET A 45 1.52 17.62 6.64
C MET A 45 2.28 18.84 6.08
N PRO A 46 1.69 19.60 5.13
CA PRO A 46 2.41 20.60 4.34
C PRO A 46 2.99 21.75 5.18
N LYS A 47 2.37 22.07 6.32
CA LYS A 47 2.79 23.20 7.18
C LYS A 47 3.75 22.81 8.32
N ILE A 48 4.02 21.53 8.51
CA ILE A 48 4.74 21.01 9.69
C ILE A 48 5.86 20.04 9.30
N CYS A 49 5.73 19.33 8.18
CA CYS A 49 6.76 18.44 7.70
C CYS A 49 7.98 19.25 7.24
N ILE A 50 9.12 19.02 7.89
CA ILE A 50 10.41 19.60 7.50
C ILE A 50 11.09 18.87 6.33
N ASN A 51 10.55 17.70 5.94
CA ASN A 51 11.10 16.93 4.84
C ASN A 51 10.45 17.36 3.54
N THR A 52 11.29 17.67 2.57
CA THR A 52 10.90 17.83 1.18
C THR A 52 10.86 16.46 0.49
N PRO A 53 9.75 16.08 -0.16
CA PRO A 53 9.71 14.95 -1.06
C PRO A 53 10.77 15.06 -2.17
N ILE A 54 11.44 13.95 -2.46
CA ILE A 54 12.55 13.85 -3.42
C ILE A 54 11.98 13.33 -4.74
N PRO A 55 12.15 14.04 -5.86
CA PRO A 55 11.87 13.50 -7.20
C PRO A 55 12.59 12.18 -7.42
N VAL A 56 11.91 11.17 -7.96
CA VAL A 56 12.56 9.87 -8.25
C VAL A 56 13.72 10.04 -9.24
N GLU A 57 13.70 11.10 -10.06
CA GLU A 57 14.75 11.41 -11.02
C GLU A 57 16.09 11.80 -10.39
N GLN A 58 16.05 12.41 -9.20
CA GLN A 58 17.25 12.83 -8.46
C GLN A 58 17.86 11.68 -7.66
N GLY A 59 17.01 10.80 -7.17
CA GLY A 59 17.38 9.59 -6.46
C GLY A 59 16.13 8.76 -6.28
N GLY A 60 16.14 7.53 -6.78
CA GLY A 60 15.03 6.61 -6.57
C GLY A 60 14.92 6.16 -5.10
N PRO A 61 13.82 5.52 -4.70
CA PRO A 61 13.70 4.95 -3.37
C PRO A 61 14.79 3.91 -3.12
N GLU A 62 15.38 3.95 -1.92
CA GLU A 62 16.51 3.09 -1.53
C GLU A 62 16.22 1.59 -1.63
N SER A 63 14.97 1.19 -1.40
CA SER A 63 14.56 -0.20 -1.33
C SER A 63 13.06 -0.35 -1.55
N THR A 64 12.62 -1.52 -2.01
CA THR A 64 11.20 -1.86 -2.18
C THR A 64 10.43 -1.97 -0.85
N ILE A 65 11.12 -1.91 0.30
CA ILE A 65 10.50 -1.85 1.64
C ILE A 65 9.41 -0.76 1.75
N CYS A 66 9.53 0.35 1.02
CA CYS A 66 8.48 1.37 1.02
C CYS A 66 7.14 0.84 0.48
N LEU A 67 7.15 -0.10 -0.46
CA LEU A 67 5.94 -0.76 -0.97
C LEU A 67 5.33 -1.68 0.08
N GLU A 68 6.15 -2.31 0.92
CA GLU A 68 5.64 -3.09 2.05
C GLU A 68 4.81 -2.23 2.99
N LYS A 69 5.25 -0.99 3.27
CA LYS A 69 4.46 -0.09 4.13
C LYS A 69 3.08 0.21 3.55
N ILE A 70 2.98 0.32 2.22
CA ILE A 70 1.70 0.51 1.55
C ILE A 70 0.87 -0.78 1.70
N GLY A 71 1.40 -1.95 1.35
CA GLY A 71 0.67 -3.21 1.47
C GLY A 71 0.27 -3.58 2.92
N LEU A 72 1.12 -3.26 3.90
CA LEU A 72 0.93 -3.65 5.30
C LEU A 72 0.08 -2.69 6.11
N PHE A 73 0.19 -1.38 5.88
CA PHE A 73 -0.45 -0.41 6.78
C PHE A 73 -1.61 0.35 6.17
N TYR A 74 -1.73 0.43 4.85
CA TYR A 74 -2.89 1.10 4.22
C TYR A 74 -4.16 0.24 4.32
N PRO A 75 -5.35 0.83 4.11
CA PRO A 75 -6.58 0.07 3.92
C PRO A 75 -6.39 -1.06 2.90
N LYS A 76 -6.84 -2.27 3.24
CA LYS A 76 -6.75 -3.46 2.37
C LYS A 76 -7.79 -3.48 1.25
N ILE A 77 -8.44 -2.34 1.00
CA ILE A 77 -9.48 -2.19 -0.03
C ILE A 77 -8.96 -2.65 -1.40
N PRO A 78 -7.78 -2.25 -1.89
CA PRO A 78 -7.32 -2.68 -3.21
C PRO A 78 -7.05 -4.18 -3.27
N GLN A 79 -6.52 -4.77 -2.20
CA GLN A 79 -6.26 -6.21 -2.15
C GLN A 79 -7.54 -7.04 -2.10
N LYS A 80 -8.55 -6.59 -1.33
CA LYS A 80 -9.88 -7.23 -1.34
C LYS A 80 -10.54 -7.14 -2.71
N ILE A 81 -10.42 -5.99 -3.39
CA ILE A 81 -10.89 -5.82 -4.76
C ILE A 81 -10.15 -6.75 -5.72
N MET A 82 -8.81 -6.83 -5.65
CA MET A 82 -8.03 -7.78 -6.45
C MET A 82 -8.46 -9.23 -6.18
N SER A 83 -8.69 -9.59 -4.91
CA SER A 83 -9.20 -10.92 -4.51
C SER A 83 -10.55 -11.25 -5.14
N TYR A 84 -11.47 -10.28 -5.16
CA TYR A 84 -12.78 -10.43 -5.80
C TYR A 84 -12.67 -10.58 -7.33
N LEU A 85 -11.82 -9.77 -7.98
CA LEU A 85 -11.68 -9.73 -9.43
C LEU A 85 -10.86 -10.88 -10.02
N ALA A 86 -9.93 -11.45 -9.25
CA ALA A 86 -9.01 -12.50 -9.70
C ALA A 86 -9.73 -13.85 -9.91
N SER A 87 -10.49 -13.97 -10.99
CA SER A 87 -11.31 -15.13 -11.36
C SER A 87 -10.92 -15.76 -12.71
N GLY A 88 -9.95 -15.18 -13.42
CA GLY A 88 -9.40 -15.72 -14.65
C GLY A 88 -8.31 -16.78 -14.42
N GLU A 89 -7.60 -17.13 -15.50
CA GLU A 89 -6.51 -18.10 -15.47
C GLU A 89 -5.35 -17.64 -14.57
N PRO A 90 -4.96 -18.41 -13.53
CA PRO A 90 -3.96 -17.97 -12.55
C PRO A 90 -2.60 -17.60 -13.15
N GLU A 91 -2.14 -18.33 -14.17
CA GLU A 91 -0.87 -18.05 -14.84
C GLU A 91 -0.89 -16.73 -15.61
N GLU A 92 -2.04 -16.38 -16.21
CA GLU A 92 -2.20 -15.11 -16.92
C GLU A 92 -2.19 -13.93 -15.95
N ILE A 93 -2.95 -14.04 -14.87
CA ILE A 93 -2.97 -13.02 -13.80
C ILE A 93 -1.57 -12.83 -13.23
N ALA A 94 -0.88 -13.93 -12.94
CA ALA A 94 0.49 -13.92 -12.45
C ALA A 94 1.44 -13.16 -13.40
N ARG A 95 1.39 -13.46 -14.70
CA ARG A 95 2.19 -12.79 -15.72
C ARG A 95 1.93 -11.29 -15.76
N GLN A 96 0.65 -10.90 -15.77
CA GLN A 96 0.26 -9.50 -15.85
C GLN A 96 0.69 -8.73 -14.60
N TRP A 97 0.49 -9.28 -13.41
CA TRP A 97 0.93 -8.64 -12.16
C TRP A 97 2.45 -8.54 -12.07
N VAL A 98 3.20 -9.56 -12.47
CA VAL A 98 4.67 -9.46 -12.48
C VAL A 98 5.14 -8.37 -13.44
N ASN A 99 4.54 -8.27 -14.63
CA ASN A 99 4.85 -7.20 -15.58
C ASN A 99 4.53 -5.82 -14.99
N VAL A 100 3.33 -5.64 -14.44
CA VAL A 100 2.92 -4.38 -13.77
C VAL A 100 3.90 -3.99 -12.67
N TYR A 101 4.30 -4.96 -11.84
CA TYR A 101 5.21 -4.71 -10.73
C TYR A 101 6.60 -4.31 -11.21
N LEU A 102 7.19 -5.05 -12.15
CA LEU A 102 8.53 -4.73 -12.67
C LEU A 102 8.53 -3.40 -13.42
N ASP A 103 7.52 -3.11 -14.24
CA ASP A 103 7.36 -1.80 -14.88
C ASP A 103 7.24 -0.67 -13.86
N PHE A 104 6.48 -0.89 -12.79
CA PHE A 104 6.38 0.07 -11.70
C PHE A 104 7.74 0.32 -11.05
N LEU A 105 8.50 -0.74 -10.73
CA LEU A 105 9.82 -0.61 -10.12
C LEU A 105 10.80 0.17 -11.01
N GLU A 106 10.81 -0.09 -12.31
CA GLU A 106 11.64 0.64 -13.27
C GLU A 106 11.22 2.12 -13.38
N GLN A 107 9.91 2.39 -13.52
CA GLN A 107 9.39 3.77 -13.64
C GLN A 107 9.63 4.63 -12.39
N TRP A 108 9.68 4.00 -11.22
CA TRP A 108 9.98 4.65 -9.94
C TRP A 108 11.47 4.56 -9.56
N ARG A 109 12.32 4.04 -10.46
CA ARG A 109 13.78 3.95 -10.32
C ARG A 109 14.26 3.22 -9.07
N PHE A 110 13.57 2.16 -8.68
CA PHE A 110 14.01 1.30 -7.59
C PHE A 110 15.30 0.56 -7.95
N ALA A 111 16.23 0.44 -7.01
CA ALA A 111 17.44 -0.39 -7.14
C ALA A 111 17.17 -1.89 -6.90
N TYR A 112 16.02 -2.40 -7.34
CA TYR A 112 15.45 -3.68 -6.88
C TYR A 112 16.24 -4.93 -7.31
N ARG A 113 17.02 -4.85 -8.39
CA ARG A 113 17.85 -5.96 -8.88
C ARG A 113 18.99 -6.32 -7.92
N HIS A 114 19.42 -5.37 -7.09
CA HIS A 114 20.44 -5.62 -6.06
C HIS A 114 19.86 -6.22 -4.77
N GLU A 115 18.53 -6.21 -4.62
CA GLU A 115 17.81 -6.72 -3.45
C GLU A 115 16.70 -7.70 -3.84
N PRO A 116 17.02 -8.81 -4.54
CA PRO A 116 16.01 -9.69 -5.14
C PRO A 116 15.03 -10.28 -4.10
N LEU A 117 15.53 -10.63 -2.91
CA LEU A 117 14.70 -11.14 -1.81
C LEU A 117 13.67 -10.09 -1.35
N GLN A 118 14.12 -8.84 -1.23
CA GLN A 118 13.30 -7.73 -0.79
C GLN A 118 12.26 -7.38 -1.85
N ALA A 119 12.65 -7.37 -3.14
CA ALA A 119 11.74 -7.17 -4.26
C ALA A 119 10.64 -8.23 -4.32
N ILE A 120 10.99 -9.51 -4.09
CA ILE A 120 10.02 -10.62 -4.02
C ILE A 120 9.07 -10.45 -2.83
N LYS A 121 9.60 -10.17 -1.63
CA LYS A 121 8.77 -9.95 -0.44
C LYS A 121 7.80 -8.79 -0.65
N SER A 122 8.28 -7.67 -1.18
CA SER A 122 7.47 -6.48 -1.44
C SER A 122 6.40 -6.72 -2.50
N PHE A 123 6.65 -7.56 -3.50
CA PHE A 123 5.63 -8.00 -4.45
C PHE A 123 4.50 -8.74 -3.73
N ILE A 124 4.85 -9.79 -2.96
CA ILE A 124 3.88 -10.61 -2.22
C ILE A 124 3.02 -9.72 -1.34
N ILE A 125 3.64 -8.85 -0.53
CA ILE A 125 2.92 -7.96 0.38
C ILE A 125 1.99 -6.99 -0.35
N SER A 126 2.41 -6.50 -1.52
CA SER A 126 1.59 -5.57 -2.31
C SER A 126 0.30 -6.23 -2.78
N ILE A 127 0.35 -7.48 -3.26
CA ILE A 127 -0.85 -8.19 -3.76
C ILE A 127 -1.64 -8.90 -2.65
N ALA A 128 -0.95 -9.41 -1.62
CA ALA A 128 -1.57 -10.16 -0.52
C ALA A 128 -2.26 -9.24 0.49
N GLY A 129 -1.65 -8.09 0.79
CA GLY A 129 -2.13 -7.21 1.86
C GLY A 129 -1.91 -7.80 3.26
N SER A 130 -0.96 -8.71 3.41
CA SER A 130 -0.63 -9.37 4.68
C SER A 130 0.86 -9.32 4.96
N GLU A 131 1.25 -9.47 6.24
CA GLU A 131 2.67 -9.61 6.58
C GLU A 131 3.22 -10.90 5.98
N THR A 132 4.45 -10.83 5.51
CA THR A 132 5.14 -11.97 4.92
C THR A 132 6.46 -12.17 5.65
N GLY A 133 6.49 -13.18 6.51
CA GLY A 133 7.72 -13.67 7.12
C GLY A 133 8.60 -14.38 6.10
N GLN A 134 9.90 -14.45 6.39
CA GLN A 134 10.85 -15.19 5.56
C GLN A 134 11.77 -16.08 6.41
N ARG A 135 12.00 -17.29 5.92
CA ARG A 135 13.01 -18.22 6.45
C ARG A 135 14.03 -18.51 5.36
N VAL A 136 15.25 -18.03 5.56
CA VAL A 136 16.34 -18.14 4.59
C VAL A 136 17.22 -19.33 4.94
N ARG A 137 17.42 -20.24 3.98
CA ARG A 137 18.34 -21.37 4.04
C ARG A 137 19.28 -21.32 2.82
N PRO A 138 20.37 -22.11 2.77
CA PRO A 138 21.33 -22.06 1.67
C PRO A 138 20.72 -22.32 0.28
N ASP A 139 19.83 -23.31 0.16
CA ASP A 139 19.22 -23.79 -1.10
C ASP A 139 17.79 -23.28 -1.33
N ARG A 140 17.16 -22.73 -0.28
CA ARG A 140 15.73 -22.39 -0.30
C ARG A 140 15.35 -21.20 0.56
N LEU A 141 14.24 -20.60 0.19
CA LEU A 141 13.54 -19.54 0.87
C LEU A 141 12.11 -19.99 1.14
N THR A 142 11.64 -19.92 2.38
CA THR A 142 10.22 -20.09 2.69
C THR A 142 9.61 -18.73 2.99
N MET A 143 8.56 -18.35 2.24
CA MET A 143 7.76 -17.15 2.47
C MET A 143 6.49 -17.57 3.21
N VAL A 144 6.29 -17.01 4.41
CA VAL A 144 5.17 -17.35 5.30
C VAL A 144 4.22 -16.17 5.36
N LEU A 145 3.05 -16.29 4.73
CA LEU A 145 2.03 -15.23 4.71
C LEU A 145 1.15 -15.35 5.94
N THR A 146 0.98 -14.27 6.70
CA THR A 146 0.21 -14.32 7.95
C THR A 146 -1.20 -13.75 7.77
N ASP A 147 -2.22 -14.41 8.33
CA ASP A 147 -3.60 -13.92 8.34
C ASP A 147 -4.18 -13.61 6.94
N LEU A 148 -3.75 -14.39 5.93
CA LEU A 148 -4.14 -14.18 4.53
C LEU A 148 -5.66 -14.19 4.33
N GLY A 149 -6.37 -15.09 5.02
CA GLY A 149 -7.83 -15.17 5.06
C GLY A 149 -8.58 -13.89 5.47
N LYS A 150 -7.92 -12.91 6.10
CA LYS A 150 -8.52 -11.60 6.42
C LYS A 150 -8.69 -10.70 5.20
N VAL A 151 -7.97 -11.00 4.11
CA VAL A 151 -7.95 -10.23 2.86
C VAL A 151 -8.41 -11.09 1.68
N TRP A 152 -7.97 -12.34 1.63
CA TRP A 152 -8.24 -13.30 0.57
C TRP A 152 -9.18 -14.40 1.07
N GLU A 153 -10.45 -14.36 0.67
CA GLU A 153 -11.45 -15.37 1.07
C GLU A 153 -11.09 -16.79 0.57
N ASP A 154 -10.43 -16.87 -0.58
CA ASP A 154 -9.92 -18.13 -1.17
C ASP A 154 -8.38 -18.09 -1.21
N GLU A 155 -7.75 -18.63 -0.17
CA GLU A 155 -6.29 -18.71 -0.06
C GLU A 155 -5.68 -19.62 -1.14
N GLU A 156 -6.38 -20.69 -1.54
CA GLU A 156 -5.89 -21.62 -2.56
C GLU A 156 -5.79 -20.92 -3.92
N LYS A 157 -6.79 -20.11 -4.27
CA LYS A 157 -6.77 -19.25 -5.46
C LYS A 157 -5.60 -18.27 -5.43
N PHE A 158 -5.35 -17.64 -4.28
CA PHE A 158 -4.19 -16.76 -4.15
C PHE A 158 -2.87 -17.50 -4.40
N PHE A 159 -2.69 -18.69 -3.80
CA PHE A 159 -1.48 -19.48 -3.98
C PHE A 159 -1.29 -20.00 -5.41
N LYS A 160 -2.38 -20.35 -6.11
CA LYS A 160 -2.37 -20.72 -7.54
C LYS A 160 -1.87 -19.59 -8.43
N ILE A 161 -2.14 -18.33 -8.07
CA ILE A 161 -1.62 -17.15 -8.79
C ILE A 161 -0.18 -16.85 -8.35
N LEU A 162 0.10 -16.93 -7.05
CA LEU A 162 1.41 -16.54 -6.51
C LEU A 162 2.54 -17.48 -6.96
N ALA A 163 2.32 -18.79 -7.01
CA ALA A 163 3.35 -19.75 -7.41
C ALA A 163 3.96 -19.48 -8.82
N PRO A 164 3.17 -19.31 -9.90
CA PRO A 164 3.72 -18.92 -11.20
C PRO A 164 4.33 -17.51 -11.17
N ALA A 165 3.75 -16.56 -10.43
CA ALA A 165 4.29 -15.20 -10.31
C ALA A 165 5.71 -15.20 -9.72
N LEU A 166 5.94 -16.00 -8.69
CA LEU A 166 7.26 -16.15 -8.07
C LEU A 166 8.27 -16.79 -9.02
N THR A 167 7.85 -17.74 -9.86
CA THR A 167 8.73 -18.31 -10.89
C THR A 167 9.19 -17.24 -11.88
N LEU A 168 8.27 -16.39 -12.34
CA LEU A 168 8.58 -15.27 -13.24
C LEU A 168 9.51 -14.24 -12.58
N LEU A 169 9.22 -13.84 -11.33
CA LEU A 169 10.06 -12.89 -10.59
C LEU A 169 11.46 -13.43 -10.33
N LYS A 170 11.57 -14.71 -9.94
CA LYS A 170 12.88 -15.35 -9.77
C LYS A 170 13.74 -15.23 -11.02
N ASN A 171 13.15 -15.53 -12.18
CA ASN A 171 13.85 -15.46 -13.45
C ASN A 171 14.27 -14.02 -13.78
N ALA A 172 13.36 -13.05 -13.61
CA ALA A 172 13.64 -11.64 -13.86
C ALA A 172 14.72 -11.06 -12.92
N LEU A 173 14.82 -11.57 -11.70
CA LEU A 173 15.74 -11.13 -10.65
C LEU A 173 17.02 -11.98 -10.56
N SER A 174 17.17 -12.99 -11.42
CA SER A 174 18.28 -13.97 -11.33
C SER A 174 18.43 -14.59 -9.93
N PHE A 175 17.31 -14.91 -9.28
CA PHE A 175 17.28 -15.52 -7.95
C PHE A 175 17.18 -17.05 -8.06
N ASP A 176 18.25 -17.75 -7.67
CA ASP A 176 18.43 -19.19 -7.91
C ASP A 176 17.74 -20.09 -6.87
N ARG A 177 17.65 -19.66 -5.61
CA ARG A 177 17.09 -20.47 -4.51
C ARG A 177 15.65 -20.91 -4.77
N LYS A 178 15.31 -22.14 -4.38
CA LYS A 178 13.91 -22.63 -4.38
C LYS A 178 13.05 -21.73 -3.48
N ILE A 179 11.85 -21.35 -3.93
CA ILE A 179 10.90 -20.63 -3.08
C ILE A 179 9.78 -21.60 -2.68
N GLU A 180 9.51 -21.67 -1.38
CA GLU A 180 8.42 -22.41 -0.77
C GLU A 180 7.43 -21.39 -0.18
N LEU A 181 6.14 -21.70 -0.27
CA LEU A 181 5.06 -20.88 0.25
C LEU A 181 4.43 -21.59 1.44
N ASP A 182 4.08 -20.82 2.46
CA ASP A 182 3.38 -21.28 3.65
C ASP A 182 2.42 -20.18 4.12
N SER A 183 1.41 -20.55 4.89
CA SER A 183 0.54 -19.58 5.58
C SER A 183 0.40 -19.90 7.06
N LEU A 184 0.17 -18.85 7.85
CA LEU A 184 -0.09 -18.98 9.27
C LEU A 184 -1.17 -17.99 9.70
N ASP A 185 -2.23 -18.49 10.30
CA ASP A 185 -3.22 -17.65 10.97
C ASP A 185 -2.73 -17.34 12.39
N ILE A 186 -2.29 -16.10 12.62
CA ILE A 186 -1.75 -15.64 13.90
C ILE A 186 -2.86 -15.00 14.73
N LEU A 187 -3.76 -14.27 14.06
CA LEU A 187 -4.81 -13.51 14.70
C LEU A 187 -6.07 -14.35 14.97
N GLY A 188 -6.27 -15.45 14.25
CA GLY A 188 -7.47 -16.26 14.37
C GLY A 188 -8.71 -15.42 14.08
N ASP A 189 -9.75 -15.57 14.91
CA ASP A 189 -10.99 -14.81 14.78
C ASP A 189 -10.90 -13.34 15.24
N MET A 190 -9.74 -12.88 15.73
CA MET A 190 -9.60 -11.49 16.20
C MET A 190 -9.85 -10.48 15.07
N GLU A 191 -10.53 -9.38 15.43
CA GLU A 191 -10.83 -8.31 14.48
C GLU A 191 -9.55 -7.51 14.16
N THR A 192 -9.31 -7.30 12.86
CA THR A 192 -8.23 -6.44 12.38
C THR A 192 -8.52 -4.99 12.73
N GLY A 193 -7.55 -4.29 13.31
CA GLY A 193 -7.69 -2.90 13.68
C GLY A 193 -7.75 -1.98 12.46
N LYS A 194 -8.79 -1.14 12.41
CA LYS A 194 -8.96 -0.05 11.44
C LYS A 194 -8.89 1.29 12.17
N TYR A 195 -8.01 2.17 11.71
CA TYR A 195 -7.67 3.42 12.40
C TYR A 195 -7.69 4.62 11.46
N PHE A 196 -8.03 5.78 11.99
CA PHE A 196 -7.92 7.08 11.31
C PHE A 196 -7.04 8.03 12.12
N CYS A 197 -6.15 8.75 11.43
CA CYS A 197 -5.32 9.77 12.05
C CYS A 197 -5.80 11.18 11.66
N PRO A 198 -6.32 11.98 12.60
CA PRO A 198 -6.84 13.32 12.28
C PRO A 198 -5.74 14.33 11.95
N MET A 199 -4.48 14.04 12.28
CA MET A 199 -3.35 14.94 12.02
C MET A 199 -2.95 14.97 10.55
N CYS A 200 -3.01 13.83 9.87
CA CYS A 200 -2.59 13.67 8.48
C CYS A 200 -3.73 13.20 7.57
N SER A 201 -4.93 12.99 8.13
CA SER A 201 -6.11 12.47 7.44
C SER A 201 -5.87 11.13 6.73
N LYS A 202 -5.12 10.23 7.36
CA LYS A 202 -4.81 8.90 6.78
C LYS A 202 -5.52 7.78 7.53
N PHE A 203 -5.80 6.72 6.81
CA PHE A 203 -6.36 5.48 7.32
C PHE A 203 -5.29 4.41 7.44
N PHE A 204 -5.44 3.52 8.42
CA PHE A 204 -4.56 2.39 8.63
C PHE A 204 -5.35 1.11 8.91
N GLU A 205 -4.87 -0.02 8.43
CA GLU A 205 -5.41 -1.34 8.72
C GLU A 205 -4.29 -2.33 9.01
N PHE A 206 -4.13 -2.71 10.27
CA PHE A 206 -3.13 -3.69 10.72
C PHE A 206 -3.35 -4.12 12.18
N SER A 207 -2.78 -5.27 12.55
CA SER A 207 -2.80 -5.83 13.91
C SER A 207 -4.21 -6.06 14.46
N THR A 208 -4.31 -6.44 15.72
CA THR A 208 -5.60 -6.57 16.42
C THR A 208 -6.17 -5.18 16.73
N ARG A 209 -7.50 -5.10 16.78
CA ARG A 209 -8.22 -3.88 17.14
C ARG A 209 -7.85 -3.41 18.55
N LYS A 210 -7.48 -2.12 18.64
CA LYS A 210 -7.21 -1.38 19.87
C LYS A 210 -7.91 -0.03 19.80
N ASP A 211 -8.04 0.63 20.94
CA ASP A 211 -8.65 1.97 21.00
C ASP A 211 -7.83 3.02 20.23
N SER A 212 -6.51 2.91 20.35
CA SER A 212 -5.55 3.78 19.70
C SER A 212 -4.23 3.06 19.49
N ILE A 213 -3.43 3.59 18.58
CA ILE A 213 -2.13 3.04 18.22
C ILE A 213 -1.08 4.15 18.10
N THR A 214 0.18 3.75 18.08
CA THR A 214 1.25 4.61 17.56
C THR A 214 1.24 4.55 16.03
N CYS A 215 1.44 5.68 15.36
CA CYS A 215 1.47 5.75 13.89
C CYS A 215 2.51 4.76 13.31
N PRO A 216 2.11 3.78 12.46
CA PRO A 216 3.02 2.75 11.98
C PRO A 216 4.03 3.27 10.95
N LEU A 217 3.73 4.37 10.27
CA LEU A 217 4.62 4.93 9.23
C LEU A 217 5.79 5.74 9.81
N MET A 218 5.61 6.32 10.99
CA MET A 218 6.56 7.26 11.61
C MET A 218 6.58 7.16 13.13
N ALA A 219 6.60 5.95 13.70
CA ALA A 219 6.45 5.72 15.14
C ALA A 219 7.43 6.54 16.02
N GLN A 220 8.65 6.80 15.55
CA GLN A 220 9.67 7.54 16.30
C GLN A 220 9.57 9.07 16.18
N LYS A 221 8.86 9.60 15.17
CA LYS A 221 8.90 11.03 14.81
C LYS A 221 7.52 11.68 14.77
N CYS A 222 6.48 10.92 14.46
CA CYS A 222 5.11 11.39 14.42
C CYS A 222 4.42 11.02 15.74
N MET A 223 4.27 12.00 16.64
CA MET A 223 3.55 11.85 17.91
C MET A 223 2.02 11.85 17.75
N ALA A 224 1.52 11.66 16.53
CA ALA A 224 0.09 11.55 16.29
C ALA A 224 -0.38 10.15 16.73
N VAL A 225 -1.59 10.11 17.27
CA VAL A 225 -2.23 8.90 17.76
C VAL A 225 -3.39 8.61 16.82
N PRO A 226 -3.24 7.71 15.83
CA PRO A 226 -4.39 7.18 15.11
C PRO A 226 -5.35 6.51 16.09
N THR A 227 -6.63 6.77 15.87
CA THR A 227 -7.73 6.32 16.72
C THR A 227 -8.57 5.32 15.96
N ALA A 228 -9.14 4.34 16.65
CA ALA A 228 -10.07 3.40 16.07
C ALA A 228 -11.23 4.14 15.36
N ILE A 229 -11.60 3.67 14.17
CA ILE A 229 -12.59 4.35 13.32
C ILE A 229 -13.99 4.45 13.92
N ASP A 230 -14.31 3.66 14.95
CA ASP A 230 -15.58 3.75 15.67
C ASP A 230 -15.61 4.87 16.71
N LYS A 231 -14.46 5.48 17.03
CA LYS A 231 -14.31 6.51 18.07
C LYS A 231 -14.00 7.90 17.52
N ILE A 232 -13.94 8.05 16.20
CA ILE A 232 -13.58 9.31 15.55
C ILE A 232 -14.39 9.55 14.28
N LYS A 233 -14.68 10.81 13.97
CA LYS A 233 -15.36 11.20 12.74
C LYS A 233 -14.34 11.36 11.60
N TYR A 234 -14.74 10.89 10.43
CA TYR A 234 -14.07 11.04 9.15
C TYR A 234 -15.14 10.91 8.04
N ASP A 235 -14.74 11.09 6.80
CA ASP A 235 -15.58 10.97 5.62
C ASP A 235 -14.81 10.30 4.48
N LEU A 236 -15.54 9.95 3.41
CA LEU A 236 -14.98 9.29 2.24
C LEU A 236 -13.98 10.20 1.48
N GLY A 237 -14.15 11.52 1.56
CA GLY A 237 -13.24 12.49 0.93
C GLY A 237 -11.82 12.38 1.48
N HIS A 238 -11.66 12.06 2.77
CA HIS A 238 -10.34 11.76 3.33
C HIS A 238 -9.70 10.52 2.69
N LEU A 239 -10.48 9.47 2.39
CA LEU A 239 -9.96 8.25 1.77
C LEU A 239 -9.61 8.50 0.30
N VAL A 240 -10.46 9.20 -0.44
CA VAL A 240 -10.20 9.65 -1.82
C VAL A 240 -8.89 10.42 -1.88
N ARG A 241 -8.68 11.37 -0.96
CA ARG A 241 -7.40 12.09 -0.84
C ARG A 241 -6.21 11.17 -0.58
N VAL A 242 -6.36 10.09 0.19
CA VAL A 242 -5.27 9.12 0.37
C VAL A 242 -4.87 8.49 -0.97
N TYR A 243 -5.85 8.07 -1.78
CA TYR A 243 -5.58 7.42 -3.05
C TYR A 243 -5.10 8.36 -4.15
N HIS A 244 -5.50 9.65 -4.15
CA HIS A 244 -4.92 10.67 -5.05
C HIS A 244 -3.40 10.72 -4.98
N TYR A 245 -2.85 10.68 -3.77
CA TYR A 245 -1.40 10.75 -3.57
C TYR A 245 -0.74 9.37 -3.53
N THR A 246 -1.50 8.28 -3.51
CA THR A 246 -0.91 6.94 -3.51
C THR A 246 -0.40 6.63 -4.92
N PRO A 247 0.80 6.03 -5.07
CA PRO A 247 1.24 5.54 -6.37
C PRO A 247 0.20 4.64 -7.02
N ASP A 248 0.12 4.71 -8.33
CA ASP A 248 -0.87 4.02 -9.15
C ASP A 248 -0.66 2.49 -9.26
N ILE A 249 0.17 1.90 -8.40
CA ILE A 249 0.49 0.47 -8.43
C ILE A 249 -0.76 -0.41 -8.32
N TYR A 250 -1.67 -0.08 -7.40
CA TYR A 250 -2.92 -0.85 -7.23
C TYR A 250 -3.88 -0.65 -8.39
N ARG A 251 -3.98 0.59 -8.90
CA ARG A 251 -4.75 0.87 -10.11
C ARG A 251 -4.29 -0.01 -11.27
N ARG A 252 -2.97 -0.15 -11.45
CA ARG A 252 -2.39 -0.99 -12.50
C ARG A 252 -2.66 -2.48 -12.25
N PHE A 253 -2.51 -2.98 -11.03
CA PHE A 253 -2.83 -4.38 -10.72
C PHE A 253 -4.31 -4.71 -10.93
N ILE A 254 -5.22 -3.78 -10.61
CA ILE A 254 -6.66 -3.97 -10.79
C ILE A 254 -7.04 -3.88 -12.26
N THR A 255 -6.48 -2.93 -13.01
CA THR A 255 -6.85 -2.66 -14.41
C THR A 255 -6.54 -3.83 -15.36
N VAL A 256 -5.54 -4.65 -15.03
CA VAL A 256 -5.19 -5.83 -15.85
C VAL A 256 -6.13 -7.01 -15.61
N LEU A 257 -6.90 -7.01 -14.52
CA LEU A 257 -7.88 -8.06 -14.24
C LEU A 257 -9.14 -7.86 -15.08
N SER A 258 -9.79 -8.98 -15.41
CA SER A 258 -11.07 -8.97 -16.09
C SER A 258 -12.13 -8.25 -15.23
N PRO A 259 -12.91 -7.31 -15.81
CA PRO A 259 -14.04 -6.72 -15.11
C PRO A 259 -15.01 -7.80 -14.63
N GLN A 260 -15.52 -7.66 -13.41
CA GLN A 260 -16.57 -8.53 -12.87
C GLN A 260 -17.82 -7.72 -12.59
N PRO A 261 -19.01 -8.23 -12.96
CA PRO A 261 -20.28 -7.63 -12.55
C PRO A 261 -20.31 -7.48 -11.02
N GLY A 262 -20.73 -6.31 -10.52
CA GLY A 262 -20.84 -6.06 -9.09
C GLY A 262 -19.55 -5.64 -8.38
N ALA A 263 -18.43 -5.41 -9.07
CA ALA A 263 -17.19 -4.93 -8.45
C ALA A 263 -17.38 -3.59 -7.70
N VAL A 264 -18.19 -2.67 -8.27
CA VAL A 264 -18.53 -1.38 -7.65
C VAL A 264 -19.40 -1.58 -6.40
N ASP A 265 -20.35 -2.50 -6.45
CA ASP A 265 -21.19 -2.84 -5.30
C ASP A 265 -20.36 -3.52 -4.19
N TYR A 266 -19.40 -4.35 -4.57
CA TYR A 266 -18.45 -4.95 -3.63
C TYR A 266 -17.56 -3.88 -2.97
N LEU A 267 -17.04 -2.91 -3.74
CA LEU A 267 -16.35 -1.75 -3.17
C LEU A 267 -17.25 -0.98 -2.20
N ARG A 268 -18.49 -0.67 -2.61
CA ARG A 268 -19.45 0.03 -1.75
C ARG A 268 -19.67 -0.72 -0.44
N LYS A 269 -19.82 -2.05 -0.49
CA LYS A 269 -19.97 -2.91 0.68
C LYS A 269 -18.76 -2.83 1.61
N ILE A 270 -17.53 -2.88 1.08
CA ILE A 270 -16.31 -2.71 1.90
C ILE A 270 -16.33 -1.34 2.60
N LEU A 271 -16.68 -0.27 1.87
CA LEU A 271 -16.70 1.09 2.41
C LEU A 271 -17.75 1.26 3.50
N THR A 272 -18.94 0.68 3.34
CA THR A 272 -20.04 0.80 4.33
C THR A 272 -19.84 -0.13 5.50
N ASP A 273 -19.63 -1.42 5.25
CA ASP A 273 -19.75 -2.46 6.27
C ASP A 273 -18.49 -2.53 7.12
N GLU A 274 -17.31 -2.38 6.50
CA GLU A 274 -16.05 -2.49 7.21
C GLU A 274 -15.47 -1.14 7.63
N TRP A 275 -15.57 -0.14 6.75
CA TRP A 275 -14.97 1.17 6.97
C TRP A 275 -15.98 2.24 7.42
N ARG A 276 -17.27 1.90 7.52
CA ARG A 276 -18.33 2.75 8.08
C ARG A 276 -18.43 4.15 7.45
N PHE A 277 -18.09 4.28 6.17
CA PHE A 277 -18.29 5.51 5.43
C PHE A 277 -19.77 5.71 5.10
N ALA A 278 -20.24 6.95 5.17
CA ALA A 278 -21.37 7.37 4.36
C ALA A 278 -20.87 7.52 2.91
N VAL A 279 -21.47 6.78 1.98
CA VAL A 279 -21.00 6.73 0.59
C VAL A 279 -21.79 7.71 -0.26
N GLU A 280 -21.11 8.75 -0.73
CA GLU A 280 -21.59 9.69 -1.74
C GLU A 280 -21.18 9.18 -3.13
N ASP A 281 -22.11 9.16 -4.09
CA ASP A 281 -21.88 8.54 -5.40
C ASP A 281 -20.78 9.23 -6.22
N SER A 282 -20.62 10.54 -6.08
CA SER A 282 -19.53 11.29 -6.73
C SER A 282 -18.15 10.86 -6.23
N LEU A 283 -17.98 10.75 -4.91
CA LEU A 283 -16.73 10.31 -4.29
C LEU A 283 -16.47 8.82 -4.52
N LEU A 284 -17.53 8.01 -4.61
CA LEU A 284 -17.38 6.60 -4.99
C LEU A 284 -16.88 6.47 -6.43
N ALA A 285 -17.44 7.23 -7.37
CA ALA A 285 -16.99 7.21 -8.77
C ALA A 285 -15.52 7.62 -8.88
N GLU A 286 -15.12 8.68 -8.18
CA GLU A 286 -13.73 9.12 -8.12
C GLU A 286 -12.81 8.04 -7.53
N LEU A 287 -13.25 7.35 -6.48
CA LEU A 287 -12.49 6.24 -5.90
C LEU A 287 -12.37 5.04 -6.87
N CYS A 288 -13.43 4.73 -7.63
CA CYS A 288 -13.37 3.71 -8.67
C CYS A 288 -12.31 4.06 -9.72
N ASP A 289 -12.26 5.30 -10.19
CA ASP A 289 -11.27 5.77 -11.16
C ASP A 289 -9.84 5.66 -10.60
N LEU A 290 -9.64 6.08 -9.35
CA LEU A 290 -8.34 5.99 -8.65
C LEU A 290 -7.88 4.55 -8.44
N LEU A 291 -8.81 3.61 -8.25
CA LEU A 291 -8.53 2.17 -8.13
C LEU A 291 -8.50 1.43 -9.48
N GLY A 292 -8.88 2.07 -10.58
CA GLY A 292 -8.95 1.43 -11.90
C GLY A 292 -10.12 0.48 -12.08
N LEU A 293 -11.19 0.65 -11.29
CA LEU A 293 -12.44 -0.07 -11.45
C LEU A 293 -13.27 0.56 -12.57
N LYS A 294 -13.49 -0.18 -13.64
CA LYS A 294 -14.37 0.23 -14.73
C LYS A 294 -15.81 -0.15 -14.39
N ASN A 295 -16.73 0.77 -14.62
CA ASN A 295 -18.17 0.51 -14.60
C ASN A 295 -18.61 -0.31 -15.81
#